data_AF-A0A5D3CS57-F1
#
_entry.id   AF-A0A5D3CS57-F1
#
_cell.length_a   1.000
_cell.length_b   1.000
_cell.length_c   1.000
_cell.angle_alpha   90.00
_cell.angle_beta   90.00
_cell.angle_gamma   90.00
#
_symmetry.space_group_name_H-M   'P 1'
#
loop_
_entity.id
_entity.type
_entity.pdbx_description
1 polymer ?
#
loop_
_entity_poly.entity_id
_entity_poly.type
_entity_poly.pdbx_seq_one_letter_code
_entity_poly.pdbx_strand_id
1 'polypeptide(L)'
;MHTWKRRHGYDRANDEDNIPIIEAKMTDESGEDPFAARRADKKKRVEKQEKNRLQNLKQAAKVGALPSHIQLAATALPITGTQAAPKKITKDELGNVAGMAATSTASGGKFDKKFAGEKPAKHQGKYRKFLPVVEGTGIGSREREQTEKVLSRLISKNSHEILNVNKAVNMYNVKKEKKQRNQQGKSSSSSSKLKANKKLQKKPLKKGSSKQGKAK
;
A
#
# COMPACT_ATOMS: atom_id res chain seq x y z
N MET A 1 64.08 28.47 -22.03
CA MET A 1 63.53 27.43 -22.93
C MET A 1 62.46 26.66 -22.15
N HIS A 2 61.18 26.82 -22.48
CA HIS A 2 60.12 26.06 -21.82
C HIS A 2 59.99 24.71 -22.52
N THR A 3 60.30 23.62 -21.81
CA THR A 3 60.19 22.26 -22.32
C THR A 3 58.83 21.67 -21.95
N TRP A 4 58.24 20.92 -22.88
CA TRP A 4 56.98 20.21 -22.62
C TRP A 4 57.24 19.05 -21.66
N LYS A 5 56.66 19.12 -20.47
CA LYS A 5 56.73 18.05 -19.46
C LYS A 5 55.45 17.23 -19.38
N ARG A 6 55.58 15.96 -19.00
CA ARG A 6 54.44 15.03 -18.86
C ARG A 6 53.66 15.32 -17.58
N ARG A 7 52.37 14.96 -17.55
CA ARG A 7 51.54 15.07 -16.32
C ARG A 7 51.80 13.92 -15.34
N HIS A 8 52.09 12.73 -15.86
CA HIS A 8 52.33 11.51 -15.11
C HIS A 8 53.48 10.73 -15.75
N GLY A 9 54.12 9.85 -14.97
CA GLY A 9 55.31 9.11 -15.38
C GLY A 9 56.61 9.83 -15.04
N TYR A 10 57.69 9.48 -15.74
CA TYR A 10 59.03 10.04 -15.54
C TYR A 10 59.11 11.52 -15.94
N ASP A 11 59.88 12.31 -15.19
CA ASP A 11 60.08 13.77 -15.35
C ASP A 11 58.77 14.56 -15.52
N ARG A 12 57.84 14.35 -14.58
CA ARG A 12 56.53 15.04 -14.60
C ARG A 12 56.65 16.49 -14.14
N ALA A 13 55.78 17.35 -14.69
CA ALA A 13 55.82 18.80 -14.47
C ALA A 13 55.70 19.23 -12.99
N ASN A 14 54.90 18.52 -12.19
CA ASN A 14 54.61 18.85 -10.78
C ASN A 14 55.05 17.69 -9.87
N ASP A 15 56.34 17.37 -9.89
CA ASP A 15 56.86 16.32 -9.03
C ASP A 15 57.18 16.84 -7.63
N GLU A 16 56.40 16.38 -6.66
CA GLU A 16 56.52 16.79 -5.25
C GLU A 16 57.87 16.40 -4.64
N ASP A 17 58.50 15.34 -5.17
CA ASP A 17 59.79 14.82 -4.72
C ASP A 17 60.99 15.60 -5.30
N ASN A 18 60.79 16.41 -6.36
CA ASN A 18 61.82 17.25 -6.98
C ASN A 18 61.77 18.72 -6.53
N ILE A 19 60.93 19.05 -5.54
CA ILE A 19 60.86 20.40 -4.96
C ILE A 19 61.93 20.48 -3.86
N PRO A 20 63.01 21.25 -4.02
CA PRO A 20 64.11 21.24 -3.04
C PRO A 20 63.79 22.00 -1.76
N ILE A 21 62.94 23.03 -1.82
CA ILE A 21 62.59 23.89 -0.68
C ILE A 21 61.08 24.10 -0.68
N ILE A 22 60.45 23.91 0.48
CA ILE A 22 59.03 24.19 0.69
C ILE A 22 58.92 25.40 1.62
N GLU A 23 58.17 26.41 1.18
CA GLU A 23 57.82 27.54 2.03
C GLU A 23 56.89 27.08 3.16
N ALA A 24 57.31 27.30 4.40
CA ALA A 24 56.49 27.00 5.57
C ALA A 24 55.26 27.91 5.60
N LYS A 25 54.09 27.32 5.86
CA LYS A 25 52.86 28.10 6.11
C LYS A 25 52.83 28.55 7.56
N MET A 26 52.15 29.65 7.86
CA MET A 26 51.96 30.12 9.25
C MET A 26 51.25 29.08 10.15
N THR A 27 50.62 28.06 9.56
CA THR A 27 49.92 26.97 10.24
C THR A 27 50.74 25.68 10.36
N ASP A 28 51.94 25.60 9.76
CA ASP A 28 52.80 24.41 9.92
C ASP A 28 53.41 24.41 11.32
N GLU A 29 53.41 23.23 11.95
CA GLU A 29 54.03 23.05 13.26
C GLU A 29 55.56 23.07 13.13
N SER A 30 56.20 23.93 13.91
CA SER A 30 57.66 24.01 13.97
C SER A 30 58.26 22.69 14.47
N GLY A 31 58.94 21.97 13.59
CA GLY A 31 59.67 20.74 13.92
C GLY A 31 59.28 19.50 13.12
N GLU A 32 58.19 19.55 12.34
CA GLU A 32 57.79 18.44 11.47
C GLU A 32 58.31 18.62 10.03
N ASP A 33 58.73 17.52 9.39
CA ASP A 33 59.23 17.53 8.02
C ASP A 33 58.06 17.72 7.02
N PRO A 34 58.00 18.84 6.26
CA PRO A 34 56.91 19.09 5.32
C PRO A 34 56.88 18.07 4.17
N PHE A 35 58.00 17.44 3.82
CA PHE A 35 58.04 16.38 2.80
C PHE A 35 57.44 15.07 3.30
N ALA A 36 57.61 14.74 4.59
CA ALA A 36 56.98 13.59 5.21
C ALA A 36 55.45 13.73 5.24
N ALA A 37 54.95 14.91 5.62
CA ALA A 37 53.51 15.21 5.64
C ALA A 37 52.87 15.06 4.24
N ARG A 38 53.51 15.61 3.20
CA ARG A 38 53.02 15.48 1.81
C ARG A 38 52.98 14.02 1.32
N ARG A 39 54.02 13.24 1.62
CA ARG A 39 54.05 11.80 1.28
C ARG A 39 52.92 11.05 1.97
N ALA A 40 52.68 11.34 3.26
CA ALA A 40 51.57 10.76 4.01
C ALA A 40 50.21 11.12 3.41
N ASP A 41 49.98 12.39 3.06
CA ASP A 41 48.72 12.83 2.47
C ASP A 41 48.48 12.25 1.07
N LYS A 42 49.53 12.14 0.26
CA LYS A 42 49.48 11.43 -1.02
C LYS A 42 49.08 9.97 -0.82
N LYS A 43 49.68 9.29 0.17
CA LYS A 43 49.34 7.91 0.53
C LYS A 43 47.88 7.78 0.97
N LYS A 44 47.40 8.64 1.88
CA LYS A 44 45.99 8.69 2.32
C LYS A 44 45.03 8.85 1.14
N ARG A 45 45.37 9.70 0.16
CA ARG A 45 44.54 9.90 -1.04
C ARG A 45 44.50 8.65 -1.92
N VAL A 46 45.64 7.99 -2.13
CA VAL A 46 45.72 6.72 -2.88
C VAL A 46 44.93 5.63 -2.17
N GLU A 47 45.12 5.47 -0.86
CA GLU A 47 44.37 4.50 -0.05
C GLU A 47 42.86 4.75 -0.10
N LYS A 48 42.42 6.02 -0.05
CA LYS A 48 41.00 6.38 -0.21
C LYS A 48 40.47 5.96 -1.59
N GLN A 49 41.26 6.18 -2.65
CA GLN A 49 40.89 5.77 -4.00
C GLN A 49 40.81 4.24 -4.13
N GLU A 50 41.75 3.50 -3.53
CA GLU A 50 41.74 2.03 -3.52
C GLU A 50 40.56 1.47 -2.73
N LYS A 51 40.26 2.04 -1.55
CA LYS A 51 39.07 1.68 -0.76
C LYS A 51 37.80 1.89 -1.57
N ASN A 52 37.66 3.03 -2.24
CA ASN A 52 36.52 3.33 -3.10
C ASN A 52 36.44 2.35 -4.28
N ARG A 53 37.57 2.00 -4.92
CA ARG A 53 37.63 0.99 -5.99
C ARG A 53 37.13 -0.36 -5.48
N LEU A 54 37.61 -0.84 -4.34
CA LEU A 54 37.19 -2.12 -3.75
C LEU A 54 35.71 -2.11 -3.38
N GLN A 55 35.21 -1.00 -2.82
CA GLN A 55 33.80 -0.85 -2.51
C GLN A 55 32.92 -0.86 -3.75
N ASN A 56 33.32 -0.16 -4.82
CA ASN A 56 32.61 -0.16 -6.10
C ASN A 56 32.60 -1.54 -6.75
N LEU A 57 33.72 -2.27 -6.72
CA LEU A 57 33.80 -3.65 -7.22
C LEU A 57 32.87 -4.60 -6.43
N LYS A 58 32.86 -4.50 -5.09
CA LYS A 58 31.95 -5.28 -4.23
C LYS A 58 30.48 -4.99 -4.54
N GLN A 59 30.13 -3.72 -4.74
CA GLN A 59 28.76 -3.34 -5.08
C GLN A 59 28.37 -3.79 -6.49
N ALA A 60 29.26 -3.65 -7.47
CA ALA A 60 29.00 -4.08 -8.84
C ALA A 60 28.91 -5.61 -8.95
N ALA A 61 29.73 -6.36 -8.20
CA ALA A 61 29.63 -7.82 -8.09
C ALA A 61 28.26 -8.26 -7.55
N LYS A 62 27.74 -7.56 -6.53
CA LYS A 62 26.40 -7.84 -5.96
C LYS A 62 25.26 -7.60 -6.96
N VAL A 63 25.43 -6.65 -7.89
CA VAL A 63 24.41 -6.28 -8.89
C VAL A 63 24.61 -7.03 -10.22
N GLY A 64 25.70 -7.78 -10.38
CA GLY A 64 26.04 -8.48 -11.63
C GLY A 64 26.44 -7.56 -12.78
N ALA A 65 26.75 -6.29 -12.50
CA ALA A 65 26.98 -5.24 -13.49
C ALA A 65 28.47 -4.98 -13.80
N LEU A 66 29.35 -5.95 -13.52
CA LEU A 66 30.78 -5.84 -13.81
C LEU A 66 31.07 -6.11 -15.30
N PRO A 67 32.05 -5.44 -15.93
CA PRO A 67 32.53 -5.81 -17.27
C PRO A 67 33.06 -7.25 -17.29
N SER A 68 32.86 -7.96 -18.41
CA SER A 68 33.18 -9.40 -18.56
C SER A 68 34.59 -9.78 -18.11
N HIS A 69 35.60 -8.98 -18.46
CA HIS A 69 37.00 -9.23 -18.07
C HIS A 69 37.24 -9.17 -16.55
N ILE A 70 36.53 -8.27 -15.85
CA ILE A 70 36.65 -8.11 -14.39
C ILE A 70 35.82 -9.17 -13.65
N GLN A 71 34.67 -9.56 -14.21
CA GLN A 71 33.90 -10.69 -13.71
C GLN A 71 34.76 -11.95 -13.70
N LEU A 72 35.36 -12.30 -14.85
CA LEU A 72 36.19 -13.50 -14.99
C LEU A 72 37.36 -13.53 -14.01
N ALA A 73 38.05 -12.40 -13.81
CA ALA A 73 39.13 -12.30 -12.84
C ALA A 73 38.65 -12.40 -11.38
N ALA A 74 37.48 -11.85 -11.06
CA ALA A 74 36.89 -11.96 -9.73
C ALA A 74 36.27 -13.35 -9.45
N THR A 75 35.85 -14.07 -10.50
CA THR A 75 35.30 -15.43 -10.44
C THR A 75 36.32 -16.51 -10.74
N ALA A 76 37.61 -16.17 -10.86
CA ALA A 76 38.64 -17.07 -11.40
C ALA A 76 38.91 -18.33 -10.56
N LEU A 77 38.29 -18.52 -9.39
CA LEU A 77 38.14 -19.81 -8.72
C LEU A 77 36.79 -19.84 -7.97
N PRO A 78 35.98 -20.93 -7.97
CA PRO A 78 36.29 -22.31 -8.35
C PRO A 78 35.68 -22.75 -9.70
N ILE A 79 36.44 -23.58 -10.42
CA ILE A 79 36.12 -24.28 -11.67
C ILE A 79 34.96 -25.31 -11.49
N THR A 80 34.35 -25.40 -10.31
CA THR A 80 33.29 -26.36 -10.00
C THR A 80 31.89 -25.70 -10.04
N GLY A 81 31.36 -25.52 -11.25
CA GLY A 81 29.95 -25.80 -11.57
C GLY A 81 28.82 -25.13 -10.77
N THR A 82 29.01 -24.03 -10.04
CA THR A 82 27.90 -23.33 -9.38
C THR A 82 27.84 -21.86 -9.77
N GLN A 83 27.41 -21.62 -11.01
CA GLN A 83 26.74 -20.36 -11.34
C GLN A 83 25.57 -20.24 -10.35
N ALA A 84 25.68 -19.35 -9.35
CA ALA A 84 24.56 -19.07 -8.47
C ALA A 84 23.41 -18.58 -9.35
N ALA A 85 22.40 -19.42 -9.53
CA ALA A 85 21.30 -19.15 -10.45
C ALA A 85 20.71 -17.76 -10.14
N PRO A 86 20.38 -16.96 -11.18
CA PRO A 86 19.76 -15.66 -10.95
C PRO A 86 18.53 -15.88 -10.06
N LYS A 87 18.52 -15.22 -8.90
CA LYS A 87 17.44 -15.36 -7.93
C LYS A 87 16.13 -15.01 -8.64
N LYS A 88 15.25 -15.99 -8.79
CA LYS A 88 13.91 -15.77 -9.33
C LYS A 88 13.22 -14.79 -8.38
N ILE A 89 12.96 -13.58 -8.89
CA ILE A 89 12.32 -12.53 -8.10
C ILE A 89 10.97 -13.08 -7.65
N THR A 90 10.80 -13.21 -6.34
CA THR A 90 9.57 -13.76 -5.77
C THR A 90 8.43 -12.76 -5.95
N LYS A 91 7.19 -13.25 -5.98
CA LYS A 91 6.01 -12.40 -6.13
C LYS A 91 5.94 -11.29 -5.06
N ASP A 92 6.42 -11.57 -3.86
CA ASP A 92 6.44 -10.63 -2.74
C ASP A 92 7.50 -9.54 -2.94
N GLU A 93 8.68 -9.88 -3.46
CA GLU A 93 9.71 -8.91 -3.85
C GLU A 93 9.20 -7.97 -4.97
N LEU A 94 8.52 -8.54 -5.97
CA LEU A 94 7.89 -7.78 -7.05
C LEU A 94 6.78 -6.84 -6.53
N GLY A 95 5.97 -7.31 -5.58
CA GLY A 95 4.94 -6.51 -4.92
C GLY A 95 5.53 -5.34 -4.13
N ASN A 96 6.58 -5.58 -3.37
CA ASN A 96 7.29 -4.56 -2.59
C ASN A 96 7.94 -3.48 -3.49
N VAL A 97 8.57 -3.90 -4.59
CA VAL A 97 9.16 -2.98 -5.56
C VAL A 97 8.09 -2.13 -6.25
N ALA A 98 6.96 -2.74 -6.61
CA ALA A 98 5.85 -2.02 -7.23
C ALA A 98 5.19 -1.02 -6.25
N GLY A 99 5.00 -1.42 -4.99
CA GLY A 99 4.49 -0.54 -3.93
C GLY A 99 5.40 0.65 -3.67
N MET A 100 6.72 0.43 -3.62
CA MET A 100 7.71 1.51 -3.50
C MET A 100 7.66 2.46 -4.70
N ALA A 101 7.73 1.93 -5.92
CA ALA A 101 7.72 2.73 -7.14
C ALA A 101 6.46 3.61 -7.28
N ALA A 102 5.31 3.12 -6.80
CA ALA A 102 4.07 3.89 -6.81
C ALA A 102 4.06 5.08 -5.83
N THR A 103 4.82 4.99 -4.72
CA THR A 103 4.92 6.03 -3.70
C THR A 103 6.16 6.93 -3.83
N SER A 104 7.10 6.55 -4.70
CA SER A 104 8.36 7.24 -4.93
C SER A 104 8.14 8.64 -5.53
N THR A 105 8.62 9.67 -4.83
CA THR A 105 8.76 11.03 -5.35
C THR A 105 10.05 11.16 -6.17
N ALA A 106 10.18 12.22 -6.97
CA ALA A 106 11.27 12.42 -7.96
C ALA A 106 12.71 12.25 -7.42
N SER A 107 12.92 12.28 -6.10
CA SER A 107 14.23 12.13 -5.44
C SER A 107 14.40 10.83 -4.65
N GLY A 108 13.37 9.97 -4.56
CA GLY A 108 13.41 8.74 -3.77
C GLY A 108 12.83 7.58 -4.58
N GLY A 109 13.64 7.00 -5.46
CA GLY A 109 13.21 6.07 -6.50
C GLY A 109 13.48 4.60 -6.19
N LYS A 110 12.94 3.72 -7.05
CA LYS A 110 13.15 2.25 -7.04
C LYS A 110 14.62 1.81 -6.92
N PHE A 111 15.55 2.65 -7.36
CA PHE A 111 16.99 2.36 -7.38
C PHE A 111 17.73 2.87 -6.15
N ASP A 112 17.09 3.67 -5.30
CA ASP A 112 17.69 4.15 -4.06
C ASP A 112 17.70 3.04 -3.02
N LYS A 113 18.86 2.89 -2.37
CA LYS A 113 19.03 1.91 -1.30
C LYS A 113 18.21 2.36 -0.10
N LYS A 114 17.30 1.50 0.37
CA LYS A 114 16.59 1.73 1.62
C LYS A 114 17.58 1.82 2.79
N PHE A 115 17.49 2.88 3.57
CA PHE A 115 18.21 2.98 4.83
C PHE A 115 17.63 2.01 5.87
N ALA A 116 18.49 1.54 6.77
CA ALA A 116 18.07 0.66 7.86
C ALA A 116 17.06 1.39 8.75
N GLY A 117 15.87 0.80 8.96
CA GLY A 117 14.80 1.38 9.78
C GLY A 117 13.71 2.12 9.01
N GLU A 118 13.77 2.19 7.68
CA GLU A 118 12.67 2.75 6.89
C GLU A 118 11.40 1.89 7.02
N LYS A 119 10.26 2.56 7.27
CA LYS A 119 8.97 1.89 7.37
C LYS A 119 8.64 1.16 6.06
N PRO A 120 8.08 -0.06 6.11
CA PRO A 120 7.64 -0.76 4.90
C PRO A 120 6.56 0.07 4.18
N ALA A 121 6.44 -0.11 2.87
CA ALA A 121 5.46 0.63 2.09
C ALA A 121 4.04 0.39 2.66
N LYS A 122 3.30 1.47 2.92
CA LYS A 122 2.00 1.41 3.61
C LYS A 122 0.95 0.57 2.87
N HIS A 123 1.09 0.40 1.55
CA HIS A 123 0.10 -0.28 0.72
C HIS A 123 0.78 -1.23 -0.27
N GLN A 124 1.07 -2.45 0.19
CA GLN A 124 1.66 -3.51 -0.63
C GLN A 124 0.66 -4.19 -1.59
N GLY A 125 -0.64 -3.86 -1.46
CA GLY A 125 -1.72 -4.52 -2.20
C GLY A 125 -2.44 -3.59 -3.17
N LYS A 126 -3.06 -4.18 -4.19
CA LYS A 126 -3.98 -3.47 -5.10
C LYS A 126 -5.23 -3.01 -4.33
N TYR A 127 -5.57 -1.72 -4.41
CA TYR A 127 -6.78 -1.17 -3.76
C TYR A 127 -8.08 -1.76 -4.30
N ARG A 128 -8.12 -2.10 -5.59
CA ARG A 128 -9.30 -2.65 -6.26
C ARG A 128 -9.04 -4.11 -6.58
N LYS A 129 -9.80 -5.00 -5.92
CA LYS A 129 -9.76 -6.44 -6.17
C LYS A 129 -10.92 -6.78 -7.11
N PHE A 130 -10.60 -7.09 -8.35
CA PHE A 130 -11.56 -7.63 -9.30
C PHE A 130 -11.41 -9.15 -9.32
N LEU A 131 -12.54 -9.85 -9.43
CA LEU A 131 -12.48 -11.28 -9.73
C LEU A 131 -11.93 -11.47 -11.16
N PRO A 132 -11.10 -12.49 -11.38
CA PRO A 132 -10.61 -12.81 -12.72
C PRO A 132 -11.77 -13.21 -13.63
N VAL A 133 -11.79 -12.69 -14.85
CA VAL A 133 -12.85 -12.92 -15.85
C VAL A 133 -12.67 -14.24 -16.61
N VAL A 134 -11.47 -14.84 -16.57
CA VAL A 134 -11.15 -16.07 -17.33
C VAL A 134 -11.50 -17.33 -16.52
N GLU A 135 -12.27 -18.19 -17.16
CA GLU A 135 -12.98 -19.36 -16.63
C GLU A 135 -12.04 -20.48 -16.14
N GLY A 136 -11.63 -20.43 -14.88
CA GLY A 136 -11.14 -21.60 -14.15
C GLY A 136 -12.29 -22.35 -13.46
N THR A 137 -12.15 -23.67 -13.35
CA THR A 137 -13.05 -24.55 -12.59
C THR A 137 -13.11 -24.08 -11.11
N GLY A 138 -14.26 -23.55 -10.67
CA GLY A 138 -14.46 -23.03 -9.31
C GLY A 138 -14.72 -21.52 -9.18
N ILE A 139 -14.88 -20.78 -10.30
CA ILE A 139 -15.26 -19.36 -10.28
C ILE A 139 -16.76 -19.15 -10.02
N GLY A 140 -17.62 -20.01 -10.56
CA GLY A 140 -19.07 -19.91 -10.35
C GLY A 140 -19.49 -20.07 -8.88
N SER A 141 -18.75 -20.84 -8.07
CA SER A 141 -19.04 -20.96 -6.63
C SER A 141 -18.68 -19.67 -5.89
N ARG A 142 -17.54 -19.05 -6.18
CA ARG A 142 -17.11 -17.80 -5.53
C ARG A 142 -18.01 -16.61 -5.86
N GLU A 143 -18.50 -16.51 -7.08
CA GLU A 143 -19.49 -15.50 -7.46
C GLU A 143 -20.83 -15.74 -6.77
N ARG A 144 -21.31 -16.98 -6.76
CA ARG A 144 -22.53 -17.37 -6.03
C ARG A 144 -22.43 -17.03 -4.54
N GLU A 145 -21.34 -17.39 -3.88
CA GLU A 145 -21.09 -17.04 -2.47
C GLU A 145 -21.10 -15.53 -2.22
N GLN A 146 -20.59 -14.71 -3.15
CA GLN A 146 -20.64 -13.26 -3.03
C GLN A 146 -22.07 -12.73 -3.19
N THR A 147 -22.81 -13.23 -4.18
CA THR A 147 -24.22 -12.86 -4.38
C THR A 147 -25.08 -13.27 -3.19
N GLU A 148 -24.86 -14.45 -2.62
CA GLU A 148 -25.57 -14.96 -1.45
C GLU A 148 -25.24 -14.14 -0.18
N LYS A 149 -24.00 -13.67 -0.02
CA LYS A 149 -23.63 -12.73 1.05
C LYS A 149 -24.32 -11.38 0.92
N VAL A 150 -24.53 -10.89 -0.30
CA VAL A 150 -25.31 -9.66 -0.53
C VAL A 150 -26.79 -9.90 -0.24
N LEU A 151 -27.35 -11.01 -0.73
CA LEU A 151 -28.74 -11.41 -0.50
C LEU A 151 -29.05 -11.59 0.99
N SER A 152 -28.21 -12.31 1.72
CA SER A 152 -28.36 -12.49 3.17
C SER A 152 -28.34 -11.15 3.91
N ARG A 153 -27.44 -10.22 3.56
CA ARG A 153 -27.43 -8.86 4.12
C ARG A 153 -28.72 -8.09 3.82
N LEU A 154 -29.27 -8.20 2.60
CA LEU A 154 -30.52 -7.55 2.24
C LEU A 154 -31.71 -8.14 3.00
N ILE A 155 -31.78 -9.47 3.09
CA ILE A 155 -32.82 -10.17 3.84
C ILE A 155 -32.74 -9.83 5.33
N SER A 156 -31.54 -9.79 5.93
CA SER A 156 -31.37 -9.41 7.33
C SER A 156 -31.74 -7.95 7.59
N LYS A 157 -31.38 -7.01 6.69
CA LYS A 157 -31.74 -5.60 6.81
C LYS A 157 -33.25 -5.36 6.66
N ASN A 158 -33.90 -6.11 5.77
CA ASN A 158 -35.33 -5.99 5.51
C ASN A 158 -36.19 -6.94 6.36
N SER A 159 -35.58 -7.70 7.28
CA SER A 159 -36.26 -8.73 8.08
C SER A 159 -37.42 -8.18 8.92
N HIS A 160 -37.32 -6.93 9.36
CA HIS A 160 -38.37 -6.22 10.09
C HIS A 160 -39.56 -5.80 9.21
N GLU A 161 -39.37 -5.70 7.88
CA GLU A 161 -40.41 -5.35 6.91
C GLU A 161 -41.07 -6.57 6.24
N ILE A 162 -40.40 -7.73 6.24
CA ILE A 162 -40.91 -8.97 5.60
C ILE A 162 -42.20 -9.45 6.28
N LEU A 163 -42.37 -9.21 7.59
CA LEU A 163 -43.58 -9.53 8.32
C LEU A 163 -44.35 -8.24 8.64
N ASN A 164 -45.50 -8.04 8.00
CA ASN A 164 -46.39 -6.94 8.35
C ASN A 164 -47.07 -7.24 9.70
N VAL A 165 -46.39 -6.88 10.80
CA VAL A 165 -46.83 -7.10 12.18
C VAL A 165 -48.22 -6.50 12.41
N ASN A 166 -48.51 -5.33 11.84
CA ASN A 166 -49.81 -4.69 11.95
C ASN A 166 -50.93 -5.54 11.32
N LYS A 167 -50.71 -6.08 10.12
CA LYS A 167 -51.66 -6.99 9.46
C LYS A 167 -51.85 -8.29 10.24
N ALA A 168 -50.77 -8.85 10.80
CA ALA A 168 -50.82 -10.07 11.61
C ALA A 168 -51.60 -9.87 12.92
N VAL A 169 -51.34 -8.78 13.64
CA VAL A 169 -52.06 -8.42 14.87
C VAL A 169 -53.53 -8.12 14.57
N ASN A 170 -53.82 -7.41 13.49
CA ASN A 170 -55.20 -7.09 13.10
C ASN A 170 -55.99 -8.37 12.72
N MET A 171 -55.38 -9.28 11.96
CA MET A 171 -55.98 -10.59 11.66
C MET A 171 -56.21 -11.45 12.91
N TYR A 172 -55.27 -11.42 13.86
CA TYR A 172 -55.40 -12.12 15.13
C TYR A 172 -56.55 -11.56 15.98
N ASN A 173 -56.63 -10.24 16.11
CA ASN A 173 -57.69 -9.56 16.84
C ASN A 173 -59.07 -9.83 16.23
N VAL A 174 -59.21 -9.73 14.90
CA VAL A 174 -60.47 -10.04 14.19
C VAL A 174 -60.88 -11.50 14.39
N LYS A 175 -59.93 -12.45 14.35
CA LYS A 175 -60.21 -13.86 14.63
C LYS A 175 -60.63 -14.09 16.09
N LYS A 176 -60.01 -13.40 17.05
CA LYS A 176 -60.36 -13.47 18.47
C LYS A 176 -61.75 -12.89 18.74
N GLU A 177 -62.07 -11.74 18.16
CA GLU A 177 -63.39 -11.10 18.27
C GLU A 177 -64.48 -11.97 17.63
N LYS A 178 -64.24 -12.55 16.44
CA LYS A 178 -65.19 -13.47 15.80
C LYS A 178 -65.44 -14.72 16.64
N LYS A 179 -64.41 -15.26 17.30
CA LYS A 179 -64.57 -16.39 18.25
C LYS A 179 -65.38 -15.98 19.49
N GLN A 180 -65.14 -14.80 20.05
CA GLN A 180 -65.92 -14.29 21.19
C GLN A 180 -67.38 -14.04 20.82
N ARG A 181 -67.66 -13.41 19.66
CA ARG A 181 -69.02 -13.21 19.15
C ARG A 181 -69.74 -14.53 18.88
N ASN A 182 -69.05 -15.55 18.38
CA ASN A 182 -69.65 -16.89 18.18
C ASN A 182 -69.94 -17.63 19.51
N GLN A 183 -69.28 -17.25 20.61
CA GLN A 183 -69.58 -17.77 21.95
C GLN A 183 -70.72 -17.00 22.61
N GLN A 184 -70.75 -15.66 22.49
CA GLN A 184 -71.84 -14.82 23.01
C GLN A 184 -73.14 -14.90 22.19
N GLY A 185 -73.05 -15.12 20.88
CA GLY A 185 -74.21 -15.30 19.99
C GLY A 185 -74.97 -16.62 20.20
N LYS A 186 -74.46 -17.52 21.06
CA LYS A 186 -75.18 -18.73 21.51
C LYS A 186 -75.97 -18.51 22.80
N SER A 187 -75.88 -17.34 23.44
CA SER A 187 -76.51 -17.07 24.75
C SER A 187 -77.51 -15.90 24.77
N SER A 188 -77.87 -15.28 23.65
CA SER A 188 -78.85 -14.18 23.68
C SER A 188 -79.76 -14.14 22.44
N SER A 189 -80.75 -15.03 22.42
CA SER A 189 -81.99 -14.80 21.69
C SER A 189 -83.11 -14.47 22.68
N SER A 190 -83.34 -13.18 22.95
CA SER A 190 -84.68 -12.71 23.31
C SER A 190 -84.92 -11.28 22.81
N SER A 191 -86.14 -11.10 22.31
CA SER A 191 -86.81 -9.93 21.74
C SER A 191 -86.53 -8.60 22.45
N SER A 192 -86.55 -7.43 21.79
CA SER A 192 -87.80 -6.83 21.29
C SER A 192 -87.55 -5.50 20.58
N LYS A 193 -88.50 -5.16 19.70
CA LYS A 193 -88.69 -3.92 18.93
C LYS A 193 -88.42 -2.64 19.73
N LEU A 194 -87.92 -1.60 19.06
CA LEU A 194 -88.55 -0.27 18.95
C LEU A 194 -87.76 0.62 17.96
N LYS A 195 -88.49 1.31 17.09
CA LYS A 195 -87.97 2.24 16.07
C LYS A 195 -87.75 3.64 16.68
N ALA A 196 -86.78 4.40 16.18
CA ALA A 196 -86.85 5.86 16.20
C ALA A 196 -86.14 6.49 14.98
N ASN A 197 -86.90 7.32 14.27
CA ASN A 197 -86.49 8.25 13.22
C ASN A 197 -85.69 9.44 13.80
N LYS A 198 -84.66 9.95 13.10
CA LYS A 198 -84.50 11.38 12.74
C LYS A 198 -83.14 11.68 12.06
N LYS A 199 -83.24 11.99 10.75
CA LYS A 199 -82.81 13.21 10.05
C LYS A 199 -81.67 14.11 10.62
N LEU A 200 -80.82 14.54 9.66
CA LEU A 200 -80.03 15.80 9.56
C LEU A 200 -78.74 15.83 10.41
N GLN A 201 -77.59 16.38 10.00
CA GLN A 201 -77.31 17.60 9.22
C GLN A 201 -75.96 17.51 8.48
N LYS A 202 -75.83 18.36 7.48
CA LYS A 202 -74.68 18.65 6.61
C LYS A 202 -73.45 19.20 7.39
N LYS A 203 -72.24 18.77 6.95
CA LYS A 203 -71.00 19.52 6.56
C LYS A 203 -70.56 20.78 7.38
N PRO A 204 -69.34 21.37 7.17
CA PRO A 204 -67.98 20.87 6.91
C PRO A 204 -66.84 21.68 7.62
N LEU A 205 -65.57 21.32 7.35
CA LEU A 205 -64.36 22.19 7.24
C LEU A 205 -63.77 22.97 8.44
N LYS A 206 -62.48 22.72 8.73
CA LYS A 206 -61.31 23.65 8.78
C LYS A 206 -60.07 22.89 9.32
N LYS A 207 -58.98 22.66 8.57
CA LYS A 207 -57.84 23.56 8.20
C LYS A 207 -57.09 24.05 9.45
N GLY A 208 -55.78 23.85 9.69
CA GLY A 208 -54.64 23.31 8.93
C GLY A 208 -53.35 23.49 9.77
N SER A 209 -52.18 23.49 9.10
CA SER A 209 -50.80 23.75 9.60
C SER A 209 -50.06 22.50 10.13
N SER A 210 -48.77 22.26 9.91
CA SER A 210 -47.67 23.05 9.34
C SER A 210 -46.50 22.11 8.92
N LYS A 211 -45.68 22.57 7.95
CA LYS A 211 -44.20 22.45 7.78
C LYS A 211 -43.45 21.34 8.54
N GLN A 212 -42.38 20.68 8.07
CA GLN A 212 -41.30 20.94 7.10
C GLN A 212 -40.53 19.59 7.04
N GLY A 213 -40.11 19.04 5.91
CA GLY A 213 -38.88 19.44 5.22
C GLY A 213 -37.62 19.22 6.06
N LYS A 214 -36.98 18.04 5.98
CA LYS A 214 -35.53 17.90 6.17
C LYS A 214 -34.91 17.01 5.10
N ALA A 215 -34.00 17.63 4.36
CA ALA A 215 -33.10 17.03 3.40
C ALA A 215 -31.72 16.82 4.05
N LYS A 216 -30.95 15.95 3.37
CA LYS A 216 -29.53 15.62 3.52
C LYS A 216 -29.17 14.65 4.64
#